data_AF-W1YJ84-F1
#
_entry.id   AF-W1YJ84-F1
#
_cell.length_a   1.000
_cell.length_b   1.000
_cell.length_c   1.000
_cell.angle_alpha   90.00
_cell.angle_beta   90.00
_cell.angle_gamma   90.00
#
_symmetry.space_group_name_H-M   'P 1'
#
loop_
_entity.id
_entity.type
_entity.pdbx_description
1 polymer ?
#
loop_
_entity_poly.entity_id
_entity_poly.type
_entity_poly.pdbx_seq_one_letter_code
_entity_poly.pdbx_strand_id
1 'polypeptide(L)' 'KAGYNLVASATEGQMRLISAVMGGRTFKGREAESKKLLTWGFRFFETVNPLKVGKEFASEPVWFGDSDRASLGVD' A
#
# COMPACT_ATOMS: atom_id res chain seq x y z
N LYS A 1 14.03 1.62 29.72
CA LYS A 1 13.81 0.27 29.14
C LYS A 1 13.04 0.44 27.84
N ALA A 2 13.65 0.12 26.70
CA ALA A 2 12.94 0.05 25.43
C ALA A 2 11.98 -1.16 25.50
N GLY A 3 10.68 -0.95 25.32
CA GLY A 3 9.68 -2.01 25.40
C GLY A 3 9.83 -3.06 24.29
N TYR A 4 8.80 -3.86 24.06
CA TYR A 4 8.80 -4.88 23.01
C TYR A 4 8.31 -4.28 21.69
N ASN A 5 9.14 -4.36 20.65
CA ASN A 5 8.78 -3.95 19.30
C ASN A 5 8.39 -5.17 18.47
N LEU A 6 7.45 -4.99 17.54
CA LEU A 6 7.07 -5.99 16.56
C LEU A 6 6.69 -5.31 15.25
N VAL A 7 7.31 -5.74 14.15
CA VAL A 7 6.85 -5.44 12.80
C VAL A 7 6.24 -6.73 12.26
N ALA A 8 4.98 -6.68 11.85
CA ALA A 8 4.26 -7.81 11.29
C ALA A 8 3.64 -7.43 9.95
N SER A 9 3.79 -8.31 8.96
CA SER A 9 3.12 -8.19 7.68
C SER A 9 2.13 -9.33 7.51
N ALA A 10 0.98 -9.04 6.92
CA ALA A 10 0.01 -10.03 6.50
C ALA A 10 -0.45 -9.71 5.09
N THR A 11 -0.86 -10.75 4.37
CA THR A 11 -1.38 -10.68 3.02
C THR A 11 -2.74 -11.36 2.95
N GLU A 12 -3.73 -10.67 2.42
CA GLU A 12 -5.07 -11.20 2.16
C GLU A 12 -5.41 -10.92 0.69
N GLY A 13 -5.46 -11.98 -0.13
CA GLY A 13 -5.59 -11.86 -1.58
C GLY A 13 -4.44 -11.07 -2.21
N GLN A 14 -4.77 -9.94 -2.86
CA GLN A 14 -3.80 -9.01 -3.47
C GLN A 14 -3.39 -7.87 -2.53
N MET A 15 -4.03 -7.75 -1.36
CA MET A 15 -3.70 -6.71 -0.39
C MET A 15 -2.59 -7.19 0.55
N ARG A 16 -1.55 -6.35 0.71
CA ARG A 16 -0.53 -6.51 1.74
C ARG A 16 -0.62 -5.37 2.73
N LEU A 17 -0.73 -5.70 4.02
CA LEU A 17 -0.64 -4.73 5.10
C LEU A 17 0.62 -4.98 5.94
N ILE A 18 1.18 -3.88 6.43
CA ILE A 18 2.34 -3.87 7.32
C ILE A 18 1.94 -3.10 8.57
N SER A 19 2.06 -3.75 9.72
CA SER A 19 1.82 -3.15 11.04
C SER A 19 3.14 -3.07 11.80
N ALA A 20 3.41 -1.92 12.42
CA ALA A 20 4.58 -1.72 13.27
C ALA A 20 4.10 -1.26 14.65
N VAL A 21 4.28 -2.11 15.65
CA VAL A 21 3.95 -1.81 17.05
C VAL A 21 5.26 -1.63 17.82
N MET A 22 5.47 -0.42 18.35
CA MET A 22 6.63 -0.07 19.16
C MET A 22 6.23 0.13 20.62
N GLY A 23 7.12 -0.23 21.55
CA GLY A 23 6.92 0.08 22.97
C GLY A 23 5.89 -0.80 23.70
N GLY A 24 5.65 -2.03 23.23
CA GLY A 24 4.73 -2.97 23.88
C GLY A 24 5.15 -3.25 25.33
N ARG A 25 4.17 -3.18 26.26
CA ARG A 25 4.38 -3.45 27.70
C ARG A 25 4.70 -4.93 27.98
N THR A 26 4.21 -5.84 27.14
CA THR A 26 4.39 -7.29 27.28
C THR A 26 4.54 -7.97 25.91
N PHE A 27 5.22 -9.12 25.88
CA PHE A 27 5.43 -9.91 24.66
C PHE A 27 4.13 -10.35 23.99
N LYS A 28 3.14 -10.83 24.76
CA LYS A 28 1.81 -11.22 24.21
C LYS A 28 0.96 -10.03 23.78
N GLY A 29 1.09 -8.88 24.46
CA GLY A 29 0.28 -7.69 24.14
C GLY A 29 0.56 -7.17 22.73
N ARG A 30 1.82 -7.16 22.29
CA ARG A 30 2.20 -6.66 20.97
C ARG A 30 1.61 -7.49 19.82
N GLU A 31 1.46 -8.80 20.00
CA GLU A 31 0.89 -9.71 18.98
C GLU A 31 -0.62 -9.50 18.86
N ALA A 32 -1.31 -9.36 19.99
CA ALA A 32 -2.74 -9.05 20.00
C ALA A 32 -3.05 -7.71 19.34
N GLU A 33 -2.25 -6.67 19.62
CA GLU A 33 -2.42 -5.35 19.01
C GLU A 33 -2.05 -5.34 17.52
N SER A 34 -0.97 -6.03 17.11
CA SER A 34 -0.62 -6.16 15.69
C SER A 34 -1.72 -6.91 14.92
N LYS A 35 -2.28 -7.97 15.50
CA LYS A 35 -3.39 -8.73 14.91
C LYS A 35 -4.63 -7.87 14.75
N LYS A 36 -5.02 -7.10 15.78
CA LYS A 36 -6.17 -6.17 15.70
C LYS A 36 -5.99 -5.14 14.59
N LEU A 37 -4.81 -4.54 14.46
CA LEU A 37 -4.51 -3.55 13.41
C LEU A 37 -4.63 -4.15 12.01
N LEU A 38 -4.04 -5.34 11.80
CA LEU A 38 -4.13 -6.03 10.51
C LEU A 38 -5.57 -6.43 10.18
N THR A 39 -6.30 -7.03 11.13
CA THR A 39 -7.72 -7.39 10.93
C THR A 39 -8.60 -6.16 10.67
N TRP A 40 -8.36 -5.04 11.34
CA TRP A 40 -9.06 -3.79 11.06
C TRP A 40 -8.74 -3.27 9.66
N GLY A 41 -7.47 -3.26 9.25
CA GLY A 41 -7.06 -2.82 7.93
C GLY A 41 -7.70 -3.63 6.81
N PHE A 42 -7.70 -4.97 6.91
CA PHE A 42 -8.34 -5.84 5.90
C PHE A 42 -9.87 -5.69 5.87
N ARG A 43 -10.50 -5.31 6.98
CA ARG A 43 -11.96 -5.18 7.06
C ARG A 43 -12.48 -3.86 6.46
N PHE A 44 -11.71 -2.79 6.54
CA PHE A 44 -12.18 -1.44 6.19
C PHE A 44 -11.52 -0.86 4.94
N PHE A 45 -10.43 -1.44 4.45
CA PHE A 45 -9.71 -0.94 3.30
C PHE A 45 -9.63 -1.99 2.22
N GLU A 46 -9.73 -1.54 0.98
CA GLU A 46 -9.44 -2.33 -0.21
C GLU A 46 -8.33 -1.63 -1.01
N THR A 47 -7.34 -2.38 -1.47
CA THR A 47 -6.25 -1.85 -2.30
C THR A 47 -6.71 -1.95 -3.74
N VAL A 48 -7.32 -0.87 -4.22
CA VAL A 48 -7.65 -0.72 -5.63
C VAL A 48 -6.42 -0.18 -6.35
N ASN A 49 -6.08 -0.81 -7.49
CA ASN A 49 -5.04 -0.28 -8.38
C ASN A 49 -5.73 0.40 -9.58
N PRO A 50 -6.06 1.71 -9.49
CA PRO A 50 -6.79 2.40 -10.57
C PRO A 50 -5.95 2.56 -11.84
N LEU A 51 -4.62 2.49 -11.73
CA LEU A 51 -3.69 2.70 -12.82
C LEU A 51 -2.85 1.45 -13.02
N LYS A 52 -3.10 0.74 -14.11
CA LYS A 52 -2.25 -0.38 -14.53
C LYS A 52 -1.05 0.20 -15.30
N VAL A 53 0.16 -0.17 -14.89
CA VAL A 53 1.41 0.11 -15.61
C VAL A 53 1.20 -0.28 -17.08
N GLY A 54 1.45 0.67 -18.00
CA GLY A 54 1.29 0.47 -19.44
C GLY A 54 -0.10 0.81 -20.03
N LYS A 55 -1.06 1.35 -19.25
CA LYS A 55 -2.25 2.00 -19.82
C LYS A 55 -2.02 3.50 -19.96
N GLU A 56 -2.17 3.99 -21.19
CA GLU A 56 -2.21 5.41 -21.54
C GLU A 56 -3.24 6.14 -20.65
N PHE A 57 -2.76 7.01 -19.77
CA PHE A 57 -3.59 7.73 -18.79
C PHE A 57 -4.30 8.91 -19.44
N ALA A 58 -3.63 9.60 -20.35
CA ALA A 58 -4.17 10.63 -21.20
C ALA A 58 -3.28 10.77 -22.44
N SER A 59 -3.89 11.16 -23.56
CA SER A 59 -3.14 11.58 -24.74
C SER A 59 -3.42 13.07 -24.99
N GLU A 60 -2.41 13.88 -24.69
CA GLU A 60 -2.45 15.33 -24.90
C GLU A 60 -1.88 15.65 -26.30
N PRO A 61 -2.42 16.68 -26.98
CA PRO A 61 -1.91 17.11 -28.28
C PRO A 61 -0.54 17.77 -28.11
N VAL A 62 0.43 17.30 -28.89
CA VAL A 62 1.78 17.90 -28.94
C VAL A 62 1.84 18.81 -30.16
N TRP A 63 2.30 20.04 -29.96
CA TRP A 63 2.49 21.01 -31.02
C TRP A 63 3.97 21.06 -31.41
N PHE A 64 4.27 21.06 -32.71
CA PHE A 64 5.64 21.05 -33.27
C PHE A 64 6.49 19.80 -32.98
N GLY A 65 5.86 18.65 -32.71
CA GLY A 65 6.54 17.35 -32.63
C GLY A 65 6.32 16.51 -33.89
N ASP A 66 7.17 15.49 -34.11
CA ASP A 66 7.00 14.51 -35.21
C ASP A 66 5.70 13.66 -35.07
N SER A 67 5.04 13.72 -33.92
CA SER A 67 3.77 13.03 -33.63
C SER A 67 2.78 13.97 -32.94
N ASP A 68 1.53 14.00 -33.42
CA ASP A 68 0.46 14.90 -32.92
C ASP A 68 -0.09 14.54 -31.53
N ARG A 69 0.30 13.39 -30.97
CA ARG A 69 -0.15 12.92 -29.63
C ARG A 69 1.01 12.28 -28.88
N ALA A 70 1.24 12.69 -27.65
CA ALA A 70 2.14 11.99 -26.73
C ALA A 70 1.31 11.12 -25.77
N SER A 71 1.71 9.85 -25.66
CA SER A 71 1.13 8.91 -24.69
C SER A 71 1.73 9.21 -23.32
N LEU A 72 0.91 9.75 -22.41
CA LEU A 72 1.32 9.95 -21.02
C LEU A 72 0.96 8.68 -20.25
N GLY A 73 1.97 7.87 -19.96
CA GLY A 73 1.91 6.74 -19.04
C GLY A 73 2.54 7.06 -17.70
N VAL A 74 2.25 6.24 -16.69
CA VAL A 74 2.96 6.23 -15.41
C VAL A 74 3.88 5.00 -15.42
N ASP A 75 5.19 5.21 -15.26
CA ASP A 75 6.18 4.15 -15.00
C ASP A 75 6.13 3.68 -13.54
#